data_AF-A0A438WHI1-F1
#
_entry.id   AF-A0A438WHI1-F1
#
_cell.length_a   1.000
_cell.length_b   1.000
_cell.length_c   1.000
_cell.angle_alpha   90.00
_cell.angle_beta   90.00
_cell.angle_gamma   90.00
#
_symmetry.space_group_name_H-M   'P 1'
#
loop_
_entity.id
_entity.type
_entity.pdbx_description
1 polymer ?
#
loop_
_entity_poly.entity_id
_entity_poly.type
_entity_poly.pdbx_seq_one_letter_code
_entity_poly.pdbx_strand_id
1 'polypeptide(L)'
;MLLCAGRNETLKGAVPIGVGLIESAINLTRMCLKNPDTESLIFIGSAGSYSPEMELLSVFESVCGYQIEESFSHLNSYTPLDN
;
A
#
# COMPACT_ATOMS: atom_id res chain seq x y z
N MET A 1 2.70 5.01 13.88
CA MET A 1 1.73 5.92 13.22
C MET A 1 0.84 5.11 12.29
N LEU A 2 -0.46 5.38 12.29
CA LEU A 2 -1.43 4.70 11.43
C LEU A 2 -1.65 5.50 10.14
N LEU A 3 -1.58 4.84 8.99
CA LEU A 3 -1.60 5.44 7.65
C LEU A 3 -2.71 4.83 6.78
N CYS A 4 -3.20 5.62 5.82
CA CYS A 4 -4.13 5.15 4.77
C CYS A 4 -3.89 5.91 3.46
N ALA A 5 -4.45 5.44 2.34
CA ALA A 5 -4.37 6.18 1.07
C ALA A 5 -5.16 7.50 1.10
N GLY A 6 -6.31 7.51 1.78
CA GLY A 6 -7.21 8.65 1.85
C GLY A 6 -8.25 8.68 0.71
N ARG A 7 -8.85 9.85 0.48
CA ARG A 7 -9.98 10.07 -0.44
C ARG A 7 -11.19 9.22 -0.05
N ASN A 8 -11.45 8.14 -0.79
CA ASN A 8 -12.57 7.23 -0.53
C ASN A 8 -12.24 6.20 0.55
N GLU A 9 -10.97 6.07 0.91
CA GLU A 9 -10.49 5.15 1.95
C GLU A 9 -9.88 5.97 3.10
N THR A 10 -10.77 6.56 3.90
CA THR A 10 -10.37 7.37 5.06
C THR A 10 -10.75 6.65 6.34
N LEU A 11 -9.75 6.10 7.04
CA LEU A 11 -9.96 5.42 8.32
C LEU A 11 -9.84 6.39 9.49
N LYS A 12 -10.72 6.26 10.49
CA LYS A 12 -10.68 7.11 11.69
C LYS A 12 -9.36 6.91 12.43
N GLY A 13 -8.58 7.99 12.56
CA GLY A 13 -7.28 7.97 13.24
C GLY A 13 -6.10 7.56 12.35
N ALA A 14 -6.33 7.24 11.08
CA ALA A 14 -5.28 7.04 10.09
C ALA A 14 -4.95 8.37 9.38
N VAL A 15 -3.67 8.60 9.11
CA VAL A 15 -3.20 9.78 8.36
C VAL A 15 -3.18 9.44 6.87
N PRO A 16 -3.83 10.23 5.99
CA PRO A 16 -3.79 9.99 4.56
C PRO A 16 -2.42 10.36 3.97
N ILE A 17 -1.84 9.46 3.16
CA ILE A 17 -0.59 9.69 2.44
C ILE A 17 -0.76 9.92 0.93
N GLY A 18 -1.96 9.77 0.39
CA GLY A 18 -2.25 9.94 -1.04
C GLY A 18 -2.42 8.62 -1.78
N VAL A 19 -2.86 8.69 -3.03
CA VAL A 19 -3.18 7.50 -3.84
C VAL A 19 -2.08 7.26 -4.86
N GLY A 20 -1.61 6.01 -4.92
CA GLY A 20 -0.52 5.61 -5.80
C GLY A 20 0.86 5.92 -5.23
N LEU A 21 1.89 5.30 -5.83
CA LEU A 21 3.23 5.26 -5.27
C LEU A 21 3.91 6.63 -5.18
N ILE A 22 3.74 7.48 -6.20
CA ILE A 22 4.39 8.79 -6.26
C ILE A 22 3.86 9.72 -5.16
N GLU A 23 2.54 9.88 -5.05
CA GLU A 23 1.91 10.73 -4.04
C GLU A 23 2.21 10.20 -2.63
N SER A 24 2.04 8.89 -2.43
CA SER A 24 2.33 8.20 -1.17
C SER A 24 3.76 8.39 -0.71
N ALA A 25 4.74 8.21 -1.61
CA ALA A 25 6.16 8.35 -1.29
C ALA A 25 6.49 9.78 -0.85
N ILE A 26 6.07 10.79 -1.62
CA ILE A 26 6.35 12.19 -1.31
C ILE A 26 5.78 12.57 0.06
N ASN A 27 4.51 12.24 0.32
CA ASN A 27 3.84 12.64 1.54
C ASN A 27 4.35 11.86 2.76
N LEU A 28 4.55 10.55 2.62
CA LEU A 28 5.10 9.71 3.67
C LEU A 28 6.50 10.18 4.08
N THR A 29 7.39 10.43 3.10
CA THR A 29 8.74 10.95 3.38
C THR A 29 8.66 12.28 4.14
N ARG A 30 7.85 13.24 3.67
CA ARG A 30 7.68 14.53 4.35
C ARG A 30 7.19 14.37 5.79
N MET A 31 6.30 13.41 6.03
CA MET A 31 5.73 13.17 7.34
C MET A 31 6.73 12.46 8.28
N CYS A 32 7.48 11.47 7.81
CA CYS A 32 8.54 10.84 8.60
C CYS A 32 9.62 11.87 9.00
N LEU A 33 10.03 12.74 8.08
CA LEU A 33 10.99 13.82 8.38
C LEU A 33 10.49 14.81 9.44
N LYS A 34 9.18 15.04 9.50
CA LYS A 34 8.55 15.93 10.51
C LYS A 34 8.28 15.24 11.83
N ASN A 35 8.28 13.91 11.87
CA ASN A 35 7.97 13.11 13.05
C ASN A 35 9.11 12.11 13.30
N PRO A 36 10.34 12.59 13.59
CA PRO A 36 11.53 11.75 13.69
C PRO A 36 11.44 10.71 14.81
N ASP A 37 10.62 10.95 15.84
CA ASP A 37 10.40 10.03 16.97
C ASP A 37 9.42 8.87 16.62
N THR A 38 8.99 8.75 15.37
CA THR A 38 8.08 7.68 14.95
C THR A 38 8.82 6.34 14.86
N GLU A 39 8.54 5.44 15.80
CA GLU A 39 9.18 4.11 15.85
C GLU A 39 8.61 3.09 14.86
N SER A 40 7.34 3.25 14.47
CA SER A 40 6.64 2.28 13.62
C SER A 40 5.62 2.96 12.71
N LEU A 41 5.38 2.35 11.55
CA LEU A 41 4.37 2.76 10.58
C LEU A 41 3.48 1.55 10.28
N ILE A 42 2.17 1.74 10.33
CA ILE A 42 1.19 0.72 9.96
C ILE A 42 0.31 1.34 8.89
N PHE A 43 0.30 0.74 7.70
CA PHE A 43 -0.61 1.12 6.63
C PHE A 43 -1.82 0.21 6.65
N ILE A 44 -3.01 0.80 6.61
CA ILE A 44 -4.28 0.08 6.43
C ILE A 44 -4.93 0.62 5.17
N GLY A 45 -5.37 -0.31 4.32
CA GLY A 45 -6.13 -0.02 3.12
C GLY A 45 -6.82 -1.26 2.58
N SER A 46 -7.55 -1.07 1.49
CA SER A 46 -8.30 -2.08 0.78
C SER A 46 -7.44 -2.63 -0.35
N ALA A 47 -7.67 -3.89 -0.69
CA ALA A 47 -6.99 -4.55 -1.78
C ALA A 47 -7.95 -5.49 -2.51
N GLY A 48 -7.73 -5.65 -3.81
CA GLY A 48 -8.35 -6.72 -4.58
C GLY A 48 -7.56 -8.01 -4.40
N SER A 49 -8.26 -9.13 -4.22
CA SER A 49 -7.63 -10.46 -4.24
C SER A 49 -7.62 -11.01 -5.65
N TYR A 50 -6.51 -11.64 -6.04
CA TYR A 50 -6.44 -12.46 -7.25
C TYR A 50 -6.93 -13.89 -7.01
N SER A 51 -7.13 -14.31 -5.75
CA SER A 51 -7.63 -15.64 -5.44
C SER A 51 -9.16 -15.66 -5.50
N PRO A 52 -9.77 -16.55 -6.31
CA PRO A 52 -11.22 -16.70 -6.37
C PRO A 52 -11.82 -17.31 -5.10
N GLU A 53 -11.00 -17.94 -4.25
CA GLU A 53 -11.43 -18.59 -3.01
C GLU A 53 -11.52 -17.61 -1.83
N MET A 54 -11.00 -16.39 -2.00
CA MET A 54 -10.93 -15.42 -0.91
C MET A 54 -12.27 -14.72 -0.70
N GLU A 55 -12.77 -14.75 0.54
CA GLU A 55 -14.01 -14.07 0.91
C GLU A 55 -13.85 -12.55 0.90
N LEU A 56 -14.87 -11.85 0.38
CA LEU A 56 -14.95 -10.40 0.41
C LEU A 56 -14.93 -9.88 1.85
N LEU A 57 -14.30 -8.72 2.05
CA LEU A 57 -14.20 -8.01 3.34
C LEU A 57 -13.38 -8.76 4.42
N SER A 58 -12.65 -9.81 4.03
CA SER A 58 -11.66 -10.45 4.90
C SER A 58 -10.46 -9.52 5.13
N VAL A 59 -9.89 -9.60 6.33
CA VAL A 59 -8.74 -8.78 6.76
C VAL A 59 -7.47 -9.63 6.73
N PHE A 60 -6.42 -9.10 6.13
CA PHE A 60 -5.13 -9.78 6.00
C PHE A 60 -3.99 -8.89 6.46
N GLU A 61 -2.97 -9.51 7.03
CA GLU A 61 -1.67 -8.88 7.26
C GLU A 61 -0.77 -9.17 6.06
N SER A 62 -0.23 -8.12 5.45
CA SER A 62 0.72 -8.28 4.35
C SER A 62 2.06 -8.77 4.89
N VAL A 63 2.53 -9.92 4.39
CA VAL A 63 3.84 -10.48 4.72
C VAL A 63 4.94 -9.92 3.80
N CYS A 64 4.58 -9.57 2.56
CA CYS A 64 5.48 -9.03 1.55
C CYS A 64 4.75 -8.13 0.57
N GLY A 65 5.48 -7.17 0.00
CA GLY A 65 5.00 -6.30 -1.06
C GLY A 65 5.94 -6.35 -2.26
N TYR A 66 5.38 -6.34 -3.47
CA TYR A 66 6.13 -6.37 -4.73
C TYR A 66 5.79 -5.15 -5.58
N GLN A 67 6.79 -4.62 -6.28
CA GLN A 67 6.63 -3.56 -7.28
C GLN A 67 6.52 -4.21 -8.66
N ILE A 68 5.30 -4.52 -9.09
CA ILE A 68 5.06 -5.22 -10.37
C ILE A 68 5.54 -4.37 -11.55
N GLU A 69 5.29 -3.06 -11.55
CA GLU A 69 5.72 -2.15 -12.63
C GLU A 69 7.24 -2.15 -12.83
N GLU A 70 8.00 -2.01 -11.73
CA GLU A 70 9.46 -2.06 -11.77
C GLU A 70 9.98 -3.45 -12.13
N SER A 71 9.28 -4.48 -11.66
CA SER A 71 9.64 -5.86 -11.96
C SER A 71 9.42 -6.22 -13.44
N PHE A 72 8.47 -5.59 -14.15
CA PHE A 72 8.37 -5.68 -15.62
C PHE A 72 9.59 -5.06 -16.32
N SER A 73 10.07 -3.90 -15.86
CA SER A 73 11.27 -3.25 -16.41
C SER A 73 12.52 -4.12 -16.29
N HIS A 74 12.60 -4.93 -15.23
CA HIS A 74 13.72 -5.83 -14.95
C HIS A 74 13.50 -7.29 -15.35
N LEU A 75 12.37 -7.63 -16.02
CA LEU A 75 11.99 -9.00 -16.38
C LEU A 75 11.95 -9.99 -15.18
N ASN A 76 11.65 -9.47 -13.99
CA ASN A 76 11.58 -10.24 -12.74
C ASN A 76 10.13 -10.60 -12.36
N SER A 77 9.14 -10.31 -13.22
CA SER A 77 7.73 -10.62 -13.00
C SER A 77 7.28 -11.84 -13.80
N TYR A 78 6.53 -12.73 -13.16
CA TYR A 78 5.68 -13.70 -13.83
C TYR A 78 4.23 -13.23 -13.68
N THR A 79 3.55 -12.97 -14.80
CA THR A 79 2.10 -12.82 -14.83
C THR A 79 1.52 -14.00 -15.61
N PRO A 80 0.54 -14.74 -15.06
CA PRO A 80 -0.19 -15.76 -15.82
C PRO A 80 -1.24 -15.14 -16.77
N LEU A 81 -1.43 -13.82 -16.74
CA LEU A 81 -2.25 -13.09 -17.70
C LEU A 81 -1.44 -12.83 -18.97
N ASP A 82 -1.81 -13.48 -20.08
CA ASP A 82 -1.42 -13.04 -21.42
C ASP A 82 -2.11 -11.69 -21.69
N ASN A 83 -1.30 -10.67 -21.96
CA ASN A 83 -1.75 -9.30 -22.23
C ASN A 83 -2.22 -9.15 -23.69
#